data_AF-A0A2C5XDC3-F1
#
_entry.id   AF-A0A2C5XDC3-F1
#
_cell.length_a   1.000
_cell.length_b   1.000
_cell.length_c   1.000
_cell.angle_alpha   90.00
_cell.angle_beta   90.00
_cell.angle_gamma   90.00
#
_symmetry.space_group_name_H-M   'P 1'
#
loop_
_entity.id
_entity.type
_entity.pdbx_description
1 polymer ?
#
loop_
_entity_poly.entity_id
_entity_poly.type
_entity_poly.pdbx_seq_one_letter_code
_entity_poly.pdbx_strand_id
1 'polypeptide(L)'
;MPVEAHWAVGKIERAHAPLRRAYDILKQELGSTTDSDTILQMAVKALNDTAGPNGIVPTLLIFGAYLRISYDSPPSANIIARAKAIRLAIKAIREIRAKEEVNRALATRNSPRTEEVLSLPL
;
A
#
# COMPACT_ATOMS: atom_id res chain seq x y z
N MET A 1 -11.97 -27.84 -9.77
CA MET A 1 -11.18 -26.92 -8.91
C MET A 1 -11.43 -27.33 -7.47
N PRO A 2 -10.41 -27.70 -6.67
CA PRO A 2 -10.61 -28.11 -5.28
C PRO A 2 -11.12 -26.92 -4.46
N VAL A 3 -12.08 -27.16 -3.57
CA VAL A 3 -12.85 -26.12 -2.85
C VAL A 3 -12.03 -25.43 -1.75
N GLU A 4 -10.91 -26.01 -1.30
CA GLU A 4 -10.11 -25.50 -0.18
C GLU A 4 -8.60 -25.44 -0.50
N ALA A 5 -8.25 -24.93 -1.68
CA ALA A 5 -6.86 -24.63 -1.99
C ALA A 5 -6.51 -23.21 -1.51
N HIS A 6 -6.11 -23.06 -0.24
CA HIS A 6 -5.64 -21.78 0.33
C HIS A 6 -4.54 -21.13 -0.53
N TRP A 7 -3.70 -21.93 -1.19
CA TRP A 7 -2.67 -21.46 -2.12
C TRP A 7 -3.24 -20.89 -3.44
N ALA A 8 -4.41 -21.33 -3.88
CA ALA A 8 -5.08 -20.82 -5.08
C ALA A 8 -5.77 -19.47 -4.83
N VAL A 9 -6.27 -19.23 -3.61
CA VAL A 9 -6.91 -17.97 -3.19
C VAL A 9 -5.91 -16.98 -2.57
N GLY A 10 -4.69 -17.43 -2.25
CA GLY A 10 -3.70 -16.68 -1.48
C GLY A 10 -3.29 -15.32 -2.04
N LYS A 11 -3.54 -15.00 -3.32
CA LYS A 11 -3.39 -13.63 -3.84
C LYS A 11 -4.50 -12.69 -3.37
N ILE A 12 -5.76 -13.16 -3.39
CA ILE A 12 -6.94 -12.40 -2.97
C ILE A 12 -6.95 -12.26 -1.45
N GLU A 13 -6.69 -13.35 -0.72
CA GLU A 13 -6.65 -13.33 0.75
C GLU A 13 -5.58 -12.38 1.30
N ARG A 14 -4.40 -12.32 0.67
CA ARG A 14 -3.36 -11.36 1.04
C ARG A 14 -3.77 -9.90 0.83
N ALA A 15 -4.75 -9.62 -0.03
CA ALA A 15 -5.27 -8.27 -0.22
C ALA A 15 -6.28 -7.86 0.87
N HIS A 16 -6.83 -8.81 1.64
CA HIS A 16 -7.77 -8.49 2.72
C HIS A 16 -7.12 -7.70 3.86
N ALA A 17 -5.89 -8.06 4.25
CA ALA A 17 -5.17 -7.37 5.32
C ALA A 17 -4.93 -5.86 5.02
N PRO A 18 -4.36 -5.46 3.87
CA PRO A 18 -4.18 -4.05 3.54
C PRO A 18 -5.51 -3.32 3.30
N LEU A 19 -6.51 -3.99 2.72
CA LEU A 19 -7.85 -3.40 2.54
C LEU A 19 -8.51 -3.10 3.90
N ARG A 20 -8.50 -4.06 4.82
CA ARG A 20 -9.05 -3.91 6.17
C ARG A 20 -8.33 -2.79 6.92
N ARG A 21 -7.01 -2.74 6.82
CA ARG A 21 -6.22 -1.67 7.43
C ARG A 21 -6.60 -0.29 6.88
N ALA A 22 -6.72 -0.13 5.57
CA ALA A 22 -7.13 1.13 4.96
C ALA A 22 -8.56 1.51 5.39
N TYR A 23 -9.49 0.56 5.42
CA TYR A 23 -10.86 0.76 5.87
C TYR A 23 -10.92 1.21 7.34
N ASP A 24 -10.20 0.54 8.24
CA ASP A 24 -10.21 0.87 9.67
C ASP A 24 -9.69 2.29 9.93
N ILE A 25 -8.63 2.70 9.23
CA ILE A 25 -8.10 4.08 9.29
C ILE A 25 -9.15 5.07 8.79
N LEU A 26 -9.74 4.82 7.62
CA LEU A 26 -10.74 5.72 7.04
C LEU A 26 -12.02 5.78 7.86
N LYS A 27 -12.40 4.69 8.51
CA LYS A 27 -13.53 4.63 9.43
C LYS A 27 -13.27 5.40 10.72
N GLN A 28 -12.06 5.35 11.24
CA GLN A 28 -11.65 6.16 12.38
C GLN A 28 -11.69 7.67 12.05
N GLU A 29 -11.24 8.05 10.85
CA GLU A 29 -11.14 9.45 10.43
C GLU A 29 -12.48 10.06 9.95
N LEU A 30 -13.31 9.26 9.27
CA LEU A 30 -14.49 9.76 8.53
C LEU A 30 -15.80 9.10 8.94
N GLY A 31 -15.78 8.12 9.86
CA GLY A 31 -16.94 7.32 10.23
C GLY A 31 -18.09 8.10 10.87
N SER A 32 -17.84 9.30 11.37
CA SER A 32 -18.90 10.20 11.90
C SER A 32 -19.69 10.92 10.81
N THR A 33 -19.14 11.04 9.60
CA THR A 33 -19.66 11.93 8.55
C THR A 33 -19.93 11.19 7.23
N THR A 34 -19.31 10.03 7.05
CA THR A 34 -19.37 9.25 5.82
C THR A 34 -19.90 7.87 6.11
N ASP A 35 -20.78 7.38 5.23
CA ASP A 35 -21.33 6.04 5.32
C ASP A 35 -20.25 4.96 5.09
N SER A 36 -20.52 3.75 5.60
CA SER A 36 -19.56 2.64 5.54
C SER A 36 -19.23 2.19 4.12
N ASP A 37 -20.16 2.32 3.17
CA ASP A 37 -19.95 1.91 1.78
C ASP A 37 -19.00 2.89 1.07
N THR A 38 -19.18 4.18 1.27
CA THR A 38 -18.29 5.23 0.77
C THR A 38 -16.89 5.11 1.37
N ILE A 39 -16.78 4.69 2.64
CA ILE A 39 -15.50 4.38 3.28
C ILE A 39 -14.83 3.17 2.60
N LEU A 40 -15.59 2.12 2.32
CA LEU A 40 -15.08 0.94 1.62
C LEU A 40 -14.62 1.26 0.20
N GLN A 41 -15.42 1.99 -0.57
CA GLN A 41 -15.06 2.42 -1.93
C GLN A 41 -13.75 3.22 -1.95
N MET A 42 -13.56 4.06 -0.95
CA MET A 42 -12.35 4.86 -0.82
C MET A 42 -11.12 4.05 -0.37
N ALA A 43 -11.31 3.03 0.48
CA ALA A 43 -10.26 2.09 0.85
C ALA A 43 -9.79 1.28 -0.38
N VAL A 44 -10.74 0.78 -1.20
CA VAL A 44 -10.44 0.09 -2.45
C VAL A 44 -9.70 0.99 -3.43
N LYS A 45 -10.15 2.24 -3.61
CA LYS A 45 -9.48 3.22 -4.46
C LYS A 45 -8.05 3.49 -3.99
N ALA A 46 -7.86 3.75 -2.70
CA ALA A 46 -6.54 4.02 -2.11
C ALA A 46 -5.58 2.83 -2.31
N LEU A 47 -6.08 1.60 -2.17
CA LEU A 47 -5.30 0.39 -2.40
C LEU A 47 -4.87 0.28 -3.87
N ASN A 48 -5.78 0.55 -4.81
CA ASN A 48 -5.50 0.47 -6.25
C ASN A 48 -4.55 1.57 -6.75
N ASP A 49 -4.58 2.75 -6.12
CA ASP A 49 -3.70 3.88 -6.46
C ASP A 49 -2.33 3.81 -5.76
N THR A 50 -2.14 2.86 -4.82
CA THR A 50 -0.89 2.70 -4.07
C THR A 50 0.05 1.68 -4.74
N ALA A 51 1.34 2.02 -4.80
CA ALA A 51 2.37 1.11 -5.28
C ALA A 51 2.57 -0.09 -4.33
N GLY A 52 2.41 -1.29 -4.87
CA GLY A 52 2.75 -2.55 -4.20
C GLY A 52 4.27 -2.70 -3.95
N PRO A 53 4.72 -3.81 -3.36
CA PRO A 53 6.13 -4.04 -3.02
C PRO A 53 7.12 -3.88 -4.18
N ASN A 54 6.66 -4.09 -5.40
CA ASN A 54 7.49 -4.01 -6.61
C ASN A 54 7.38 -2.64 -7.31
N GLY A 55 6.82 -1.62 -6.65
CA GLY A 55 6.57 -0.31 -7.27
C GLY A 55 5.39 -0.28 -8.24
N ILE A 56 4.71 -1.41 -8.43
CA ILE A 56 3.60 -1.57 -9.36
C ILE A 56 2.32 -0.99 -8.75
N VAL A 57 1.67 -0.09 -9.49
CA VAL A 57 0.38 0.53 -9.12
C VAL A 57 -0.73 -0.11 -9.95
N PRO A 58 -1.70 -0.80 -9.34
CA PRO A 58 -2.79 -1.45 -10.06
C PRO A 58 -3.55 -0.54 -11.03
N THR A 59 -3.85 0.70 -10.63
CA THR A 59 -4.52 1.68 -11.51
C THR A 59 -3.69 1.98 -12.76
N LEU A 60 -2.36 2.12 -12.63
CA LEU A 60 -1.49 2.34 -13.79
C LEU A 60 -1.42 1.12 -14.70
N LEU A 61 -1.41 -0.09 -14.15
CA LEU A 61 -1.39 -1.32 -14.95
C LEU A 61 -2.64 -1.48 -15.82
N ILE A 62 -3.80 -1.14 -15.27
CA ILE A 62 -5.08 -1.38 -15.93
C ILE A 62 -5.43 -0.23 -16.89
N PHE A 63 -5.19 1.02 -16.47
CA PHE A 63 -5.65 2.20 -17.19
C PHE A 63 -4.53 2.99 -17.88
N GLY A 64 -3.26 2.68 -17.62
CA GLY A 64 -2.11 3.43 -18.18
C GLY A 64 -1.93 4.84 -17.64
N ALA A 65 -2.85 5.33 -16.79
CA ALA A 65 -2.81 6.65 -16.19
C ALA A 65 -3.50 6.66 -14.83
N TYR A 66 -3.13 7.61 -13.98
CA TYR A 66 -3.91 7.91 -12.77
C TYR A 66 -5.22 8.60 -13.18
N LEU A 67 -6.35 8.11 -12.67
CA LEU A 67 -7.63 8.79 -12.84
C LEU A 67 -7.55 10.17 -12.14
N ARG A 68 -7.40 11.26 -12.90
CA ARG A 68 -7.36 12.63 -12.36
C ARG A 68 -8.74 13.01 -11.84
N ILE A 69 -8.78 13.59 -10.65
CA ILE A 69 -9.93 14.35 -10.17
C ILE A 69 -9.86 15.69 -10.92
N SER A 70 -10.78 15.96 -11.83
CA SER A 70 -10.72 17.16 -12.69
C SER A 70 -10.93 18.43 -11.85
N TYR A 71 -10.15 19.49 -12.11
CA TYR A 71 -10.27 20.78 -11.41
C TYR A 71 -11.55 21.54 -11.78
N ASP A 72 -12.07 21.32 -13.00
CA ASP A 72 -13.26 22.00 -13.54
C ASP A 72 -14.58 21.58 -12.87
N SER A 73 -14.52 20.58 -11.99
CA SER A 73 -15.61 20.19 -11.10
C SER A 73 -15.02 20.06 -9.70
N PRO A 74 -15.10 21.11 -8.85
CA PRO A 74 -14.49 21.07 -7.55
C PRO A 74 -14.99 19.82 -6.81
N PRO A 75 -14.08 18.96 -6.32
CA PRO A 75 -14.48 17.78 -5.57
C PRO A 75 -15.38 18.25 -4.42
N SER A 76 -16.53 17.61 -4.22
CA SER A 76 -17.44 18.00 -3.13
C SER A 76 -16.65 18.07 -1.82
N ALA A 77 -17.03 18.93 -0.87
CA ALA A 77 -16.26 19.17 0.36
C ALA A 77 -15.83 17.86 1.08
N ASN A 78 -16.62 16.79 0.92
CA ASN A 78 -16.29 15.43 1.33
C ASN A 78 -15.03 14.87 0.63
N ILE A 79 -14.91 14.97 -0.69
CA ILE A 79 -13.75 14.47 -1.45
C ILE A 79 -12.44 15.18 -1.06
N ILE A 80 -12.49 16.48 -0.70
CA ILE A 80 -11.30 17.21 -0.21
C ILE A 80 -10.85 16.64 1.15
N ALA A 81 -11.79 16.43 2.08
CA ALA A 81 -11.49 15.80 3.37
C ALA A 81 -10.94 14.37 3.19
N ARG A 82 -11.54 13.59 2.29
CA ARG A 82 -11.09 12.24 1.92
C ARG A 82 -9.67 12.25 1.34
N ALA A 83 -9.36 13.18 0.43
CA ALA A 83 -8.03 13.30 -0.16
C ALA A 83 -6.96 13.68 0.89
N LYS A 84 -7.33 14.52 1.88
CA LYS A 84 -6.45 14.86 3.00
C LYS A 84 -6.17 13.66 3.90
N ALA A 85 -7.20 12.89 4.24
CA ALA A 85 -7.07 11.65 5.02
C ALA A 85 -6.19 10.61 4.29
N ILE A 86 -6.40 10.44 2.98
CA ILE A 86 -5.59 9.53 2.14
C ILE A 86 -4.11 9.96 2.15
N ARG A 87 -3.82 11.27 2.04
CA ARG A 87 -2.44 11.78 2.11
C ARG A 87 -1.76 11.47 3.45
N LEU A 88 -2.48 11.61 4.56
CA LEU A 88 -1.97 11.27 5.89
C LEU A 88 -1.69 9.77 6.01
N ALA A 89 -2.61 8.93 5.52
CA ALA A 89 -2.44 7.49 5.51
C ALA A 89 -1.22 7.06 4.67
N ILE A 90 -1.05 7.62 3.47
CA ILE A 90 0.12 7.36 2.61
C ILE A 90 1.42 7.73 3.33
N LYS A 91 1.45 8.87 4.03
CA LYS A 91 2.64 9.29 4.80
C LYS A 91 2.98 8.29 5.90
N ALA A 92 2.00 7.87 6.70
CA ALA A 92 2.20 6.90 7.77
C ALA A 92 2.70 5.55 7.23
N ILE A 93 2.12 5.07 6.13
CA ILE A 93 2.54 3.81 5.48
C ILE A 93 3.99 3.92 4.98
N ARG A 94 4.39 5.06 4.40
CA ARG A 94 5.77 5.28 3.94
C ARG A 94 6.77 5.22 5.09
N GLU A 95 6.45 5.79 6.24
CA GLU A 95 7.32 5.75 7.42
C GLU A 95 7.51 4.32 7.95
N ILE A 96 6.44 3.51 7.99
CA ILE A 96 6.51 2.09 8.36
C ILE A 96 7.40 1.33 7.37
N ARG A 97 7.16 1.53 6.08
CA ARG A 97 7.89 0.83 5.02
C ARG A 97 9.39 1.16 5.03
N ALA A 98 9.74 2.41 5.29
CA ALA A 98 11.14 2.83 5.43
C ALA A 98 11.83 2.14 6.61
N LYS A 99 11.14 2.00 7.75
CA LYS A 99 11.68 1.24 8.90
C LYS A 99 11.87 -0.23 8.58
N GLU A 100 10.89 -0.86 7.92
CA GLU A 100 10.99 -2.26 7.51
C GLU A 100 12.14 -2.49 6.52
N GLU A 101 12.36 -1.56 5.59
CA GLU A 101 13.44 -1.63 4.61
C GLU A 101 14.82 -1.52 5.26
N VAL A 102 15.00 -0.57 6.19
CA VAL A 102 16.23 -0.46 6.99
C VAL A 102 16.48 -1.73 7.80
N ASN A 103 15.46 -2.23 8.50
CA ASN A 103 15.58 -3.46 9.29
C ASN A 103 15.93 -4.67 8.41
N ARG A 104 15.32 -4.76 7.23
CA ARG A 104 15.63 -5.81 6.25
C ARG A 104 17.06 -5.69 5.74
N ALA A 105 17.53 -4.48 5.42
CA ALA A 105 18.91 -4.25 4.99
C ALA A 105 19.92 -4.67 6.08
N LEU A 106 19.64 -4.35 7.35
CA LEU A 106 20.46 -4.78 8.49
C LEU A 106 20.43 -6.30 8.69
N ALA A 107 19.26 -6.94 8.52
CA ALA A 107 19.11 -8.39 8.66
C ALA A 107 19.70 -9.17 7.48
N THR A 108 19.81 -8.55 6.31
CA THR A 108 20.44 -9.17 5.14
C THR A 108 21.95 -9.09 5.33
N ARG A 109 22.58 -10.20 5.71
CA ARG A 109 24.03 -10.30 5.91
C ARG A 109 24.77 -10.22 4.56
N ASN A 110 24.80 -9.03 3.97
CA ASN A 110 25.54 -8.69 2.74
C ASN A 110 26.97 -8.19 3.04
N SER A 111 27.54 -8.59 4.17
CA SER A 111 28.95 -8.32 4.44
C SER A 111 29.79 -8.96 3.34
N PRO A 112 30.80 -8.26 2.79
CA PRO A 112 31.76 -8.88 1.88
C PRO A 112 32.32 -10.15 2.53
N ARG A 113 32.34 -11.26 1.82
CA ARG A 113 33.04 -12.47 2.27
C ARG A 113 34.52 -12.14 2.36
N THR A 114 35.00 -11.82 3.55
CA THR A 114 36.42 -11.57 3.83
C THR A 114 37.23 -12.86 3.94
N GLU A 115 36.57 -14.03 3.87
CA GLU A 115 37.19 -15.36 3.92
C GLU A 115 38.24 -15.54 2.80
N GLU A 116 37.96 -15.04 1.59
CA GLU A 116 38.90 -15.12 0.45
C GLU A 116 40.05 -14.10 0.55
N VAL A 117 39.83 -12.95 1.19
CA VAL A 117 40.85 -11.89 1.35
C VAL A 117 41.99 -12.32 2.27
N LEU A 118 41.73 -13.21 3.23
CA LEU A 118 42.75 -13.78 4.13
C LEU A 118 43.71 -14.76 3.44
N SER A 119 43.39 -15.20 2.22
CA SER A 119 44.17 -16.18 1.45
C SER A 119 45.07 -15.57 0.36
N LEU A 120 45.07 -14.24 0.21
CA LEU A 120 45.89 -13.57 -0.79
C LEU A 120 47.35 -13.45 -0.28
N PRO A 121 48.36 -13.81 -1.10
CA PRO A 121 49.75 -13.59 -0.76
C PRO A 121 50.07 -12.09 -0.75
N LEU A 122 50.86 -11.67 0.24
CA LEU A 122 51.39 -10.31 0.40
C LEU A 122 52.37 -9.94 -0.72
#